data_AF-A0A959V058-F1
#
_entry.id   AF-A0A959V058-F1
#
_cell.length_a   1.000
_cell.length_b   1.000
_cell.length_c   1.000
_cell.angle_alpha   90.00
_cell.angle_beta   90.00
_cell.angle_gamma   90.00
#
_symmetry.space_group_name_H-M   'P 1'
#
loop_
_entity.id
_entity.type
_entity.pdbx_description
1 polymer ?
#
loop_
_entity_poly.entity_id
_entity_poly.type
_entity_poly.pdbx_seq_one_letter_code
_entity_poly.pdbx_strand_id
1 'polypeptide(L)'
;DPNADTYDIQIATDPGMTNIVESGSGITGTSYQTTVANQPLTTYYWRVQSVNTCGFGTPSPIWSYTTDACVNVTVRIVLDRYGSETTWSIEDGGGAVYASGGPYTDAASNGEYPQ
;
A
#
# COMPACT_ATOMS: atom_id res chain seq x y z
N ASP A 1 -8.01 29.32 -24.95
CA ASP A 1 -7.79 28.61 -23.68
C ASP A 1 -6.57 27.73 -23.86
N PRO A 2 -5.45 27.96 -23.15
CA PRO A 2 -4.29 27.12 -23.31
C PRO A 2 -4.55 25.81 -22.56
N ASN A 3 -5.09 24.82 -23.28
CA ASN A 3 -5.23 23.45 -22.78
C ASN A 3 -3.86 22.91 -22.33
N ALA A 4 -3.87 22.00 -21.36
CA ALA A 4 -2.68 21.27 -20.97
C ALA A 4 -2.37 20.20 -22.04
N ASP A 5 -1.11 20.10 -22.46
CA ASP A 5 -0.63 18.99 -23.30
C ASP A 5 -0.22 17.80 -22.42
N THR A 6 0.36 18.10 -21.25
CA THR A 6 0.78 17.13 -20.23
C THR A 6 0.67 17.72 -18.82
N TYR A 7 0.94 16.91 -17.82
CA TYR A 7 1.00 17.31 -16.41
C TYR A 7 2.31 16.89 -15.77
N ASP A 8 2.76 17.71 -14.83
CA ASP A 8 3.85 17.40 -13.92
C ASP A 8 3.30 17.29 -12.50
N ILE A 9 3.82 16.33 -11.73
CA ILE A 9 3.45 16.08 -10.34
C ILE A 9 4.70 16.14 -9.47
N GLN A 10 4.54 16.69 -8.26
CA GLN A 10 5.55 16.65 -7.21
C GLN A 10 4.93 16.10 -5.94
N ILE A 11 5.66 15.25 -5.24
CA ILE A 11 5.27 14.62 -3.97
C ILE A 11 6.35 14.96 -2.94
N ALA A 12 5.94 15.41 -1.75
CA ALA A 12 6.79 15.84 -0.66
C ALA A 12 6.36 15.24 0.68
N THR A 13 7.24 15.31 1.68
CA THR A 13 6.92 14.92 3.08
C THR A 13 6.66 16.11 3.99
N ASP A 14 6.65 17.33 3.44
CA ASP A 14 6.40 18.56 4.17
C ASP A 14 5.34 19.42 3.46
N PRO A 15 4.53 20.17 4.22
CA PRO A 15 3.48 21.02 3.64
C PRO A 15 4.02 22.18 2.81
N GLY A 16 5.31 22.53 2.96
CA GLY A 16 5.96 23.59 2.19
C GLY A 16 6.38 23.16 0.79
N MET A 17 6.24 21.87 0.43
CA MET A 17 6.76 21.29 -0.81
C MET A 17 8.27 21.57 -0.99
N THR A 18 9.03 21.51 0.10
CA THR A 18 10.48 21.75 0.09
C THR A 18 11.31 20.46 0.04
N ASN A 19 10.84 19.41 0.70
CA ASN A 19 11.43 18.07 0.69
C ASN A 19 10.68 17.17 -0.31
N ILE A 20 10.97 17.38 -1.59
CA ILE A 20 10.41 16.56 -2.68
C ILE A 20 11.02 15.16 -2.63
N VAL A 21 10.16 14.17 -2.40
CA VAL A 21 10.54 12.75 -2.38
C VAL A 21 10.33 12.08 -3.74
N GLU A 22 9.44 12.63 -4.57
CA GLU A 22 9.26 12.15 -5.95
C GLU A 22 8.71 13.25 -6.86
N SER A 23 9.07 13.18 -8.14
CA SER A 23 8.52 14.02 -9.20
C SER A 23 8.28 13.21 -10.46
N GLY A 24 7.12 13.42 -11.08
CA GLY A 24 6.78 12.87 -12.40
C GLY A 24 6.52 14.00 -13.38
N SER A 25 6.90 13.83 -14.64
CA SER A 25 6.72 14.83 -15.70
C SER A 25 6.20 14.23 -16.99
N GLY A 26 5.53 15.04 -17.82
CA GLY A 26 5.04 14.59 -19.13
C GLY A 26 3.88 13.59 -19.05
N ILE A 27 3.10 13.64 -17.97
CA ILE A 27 1.97 12.74 -17.73
C ILE A 27 0.84 13.15 -18.68
N THR A 28 0.47 12.26 -19.61
CA THR A 28 -0.62 12.49 -20.58
C THR A 28 -1.97 11.96 -20.09
N GLY A 29 -1.96 11.04 -19.12
CA GLY A 29 -3.14 10.50 -18.47
C GLY A 29 -3.63 11.35 -17.30
N THR A 30 -4.73 10.92 -16.68
CA THR A 30 -5.30 11.54 -15.48
C THR A 30 -4.91 10.80 -14.19
N SER A 31 -3.95 9.88 -14.29
CA SER A 31 -3.45 9.09 -13.16
C SER A 31 -1.92 9.06 -13.14
N TYR A 32 -1.38 8.95 -11.93
CA TYR A 32 0.04 8.80 -11.68
C TYR A 32 0.23 7.76 -10.57
N GLN A 33 1.09 6.78 -10.81
CA GLN A 33 1.44 5.76 -9.83
C GLN A 33 2.78 6.12 -9.19
N THR A 34 2.74 6.42 -7.90
CA THR A 34 3.95 6.73 -7.13
C THR A 34 4.85 5.50 -6.97
N THR A 35 6.17 5.71 -6.98
CA THR A 35 7.17 4.69 -6.65
C THR A 35 7.72 4.83 -5.24
N VAL A 36 7.42 5.93 -4.55
CA VAL A 36 7.76 6.12 -3.13
C VAL A 36 7.12 5.01 -2.30
N ALA A 37 7.95 4.29 -1.56
CA ALA A 37 7.48 3.34 -0.56
C ALA A 37 6.67 4.10 0.49
N ASN A 38 5.38 3.77 0.60
CA ASN A 38 4.47 4.32 1.60
C ASN A 38 4.91 3.92 3.00
N GLN A 39 5.82 4.71 3.59
CA GLN A 39 6.19 4.56 5.00
C GLN A 39 4.93 4.70 5.85
N PRO A 40 4.73 3.84 6.87
CA PRO A 40 3.52 3.88 7.68
C PRO A 40 3.42 5.18 8.48
N LEU A 41 2.20 5.58 8.82
CA LEU A 41 1.91 6.80 9.59
C LEU A 41 2.60 8.07 9.05
N THR A 42 2.87 8.13 7.76
CA THR A 42 3.57 9.24 7.12
C THR A 42 2.59 10.08 6.31
N THR A 43 2.63 11.40 6.50
CA THR A 43 1.86 12.34 5.69
C THR A 43 2.67 12.76 4.47
N TYR A 44 2.09 12.53 3.30
CA TYR A 44 2.61 13.00 2.03
C TYR A 44 1.76 14.18 1.53
N TYR A 45 2.44 15.09 0.84
CA TYR A 45 1.86 16.27 0.21
C TYR A 45 2.14 16.23 -1.27
N TRP A 46 1.21 16.66 -2.11
CA TRP A 46 1.46 16.73 -3.55
C TRP A 46 0.74 17.88 -4.22
N ARG A 47 1.29 18.30 -5.37
CA ARG A 47 0.67 19.25 -6.29
C ARG A 47 0.87 18.80 -7.72
N VAL A 48 -0.04 19.24 -8.59
CA VAL A 48 0.01 18.98 -10.03
C VAL A 48 0.02 20.31 -10.77
N GLN A 49 0.77 20.38 -11.86
CA GLN A 49 0.85 21.57 -12.70
C GLN A 49 0.67 21.17 -14.16
N SER A 50 -0.16 21.91 -14.90
CA SER A 50 -0.31 21.70 -16.33
C SER A 50 0.91 22.19 -17.09
N VAL A 51 1.23 21.52 -18.19
CA VAL A 51 2.33 21.85 -19.08
C VAL A 51 1.81 21.87 -20.51
N ASN A 52 2.14 22.91 -21.26
CA ASN A 52 1.94 22.95 -22.70
C ASN A 52 3.13 23.61 -23.41
N THR A 53 3.04 23.73 -24.72
CA THR A 53 4.08 24.38 -25.55
C THR A 53 4.46 25.81 -25.11
N CYS A 54 3.58 26.53 -24.42
CA CYS A 54 3.85 27.87 -23.89
C CYS A 54 4.53 27.85 -22.51
N GLY A 55 4.62 26.68 -21.87
CA GLY A 55 5.26 26.47 -20.58
C GLY A 55 4.32 25.90 -19.53
N PHE A 56 4.62 26.20 -18.27
CA PHE A 56 3.87 25.69 -17.12
C PHE A 56 2.68 26.59 -16.76
N GLY A 57 1.53 25.98 -16.48
CA GLY A 57 0.35 26.65 -15.93
C GLY A 57 0.47 26.91 -14.42
N THR A 58 -0.58 27.45 -13.80
CA THR A 58 -0.61 27.62 -12.33
C THR A 58 -0.66 26.24 -11.65
N PRO A 59 0.18 25.98 -10.62
CA PRO A 59 0.07 24.75 -9.83
C PRO A 59 -1.29 24.64 -9.14
N SER A 60 -1.73 23.42 -8.91
CA SER A 60 -2.88 23.14 -8.07
C SER A 60 -2.67 23.57 -6.61
N PRO A 61 -3.74 23.63 -5.79
CA PRO A 61 -3.60 23.55 -4.35
C PRO A 61 -2.75 22.33 -3.94
N ILE A 62 -2.11 22.43 -2.78
CA ILE A 62 -1.38 21.30 -2.19
C ILE A 62 -2.41 20.38 -1.53
N TRP A 63 -2.42 19.12 -1.96
CA TRP A 63 -3.20 18.06 -1.33
C TRP A 63 -2.33 17.25 -0.39
N SER A 64 -2.97 16.50 0.52
CA SER A 64 -2.26 15.67 1.49
C SER A 64 -3.01 14.39 1.83
N TYR A 65 -2.27 13.35 2.18
CA TYR A 65 -2.79 12.07 2.64
C TYR A 65 -1.80 11.48 3.64
N THR A 66 -2.33 10.94 4.73
CA THR A 66 -1.56 10.21 5.73
C THR A 66 -1.78 8.72 5.52
N THR A 67 -0.70 7.99 5.29
CA THR A 67 -0.74 6.53 5.18
C THR A 67 -1.15 5.91 6.51
N ASP A 68 -1.85 4.78 6.46
CA ASP A 68 -2.19 4.02 7.66
C ASP A 68 -0.96 3.46 8.38
N ALA A 69 -1.17 2.98 9.60
CA ALA A 69 -0.15 2.27 10.35
C ALA A 69 0.24 0.96 9.66
N CYS A 70 1.51 0.60 9.77
CA CYS A 70 1.93 -0.77 9.47
C CYS A 70 1.40 -1.65 10.60
N VAL A 71 0.62 -2.66 10.23
CA VAL A 71 0.05 -3.60 11.18
C VAL A 71 0.89 -4.86 11.17
N ASN A 72 1.54 -5.15 12.30
CA ASN A 72 2.23 -6.42 12.49
C ASN A 72 1.20 -7.52 12.67
N VAL A 73 1.28 -8.57 11.86
CA VAL A 73 0.43 -9.75 11.98
C VAL A 73 1.18 -10.90 12.63
N THR A 74 0.50 -11.62 13.50
CA THR A 74 0.96 -12.88 14.09
C THR A 74 0.20 -14.02 13.44
N VAL A 75 0.93 -15.04 12.98
CA VAL A 75 0.34 -16.29 12.49
C VAL A 75 0.44 -17.33 13.60
N ARG A 76 -0.71 -17.82 14.06
CA ARG A 76 -0.77 -18.94 14.99
C ARG A 76 -1.24 -20.17 14.23
N ILE A 77 -0.47 -21.25 14.36
CA ILE A 77 -0.83 -22.58 13.85
C ILE A 77 -0.88 -23.52 15.04
N VAL A 78 -2.01 -24.17 15.23
CA VAL A 78 -2.15 -25.27 16.20
C VAL A 78 -2.06 -26.56 15.41
N LEU A 79 -0.98 -27.32 15.63
CA LEU A 79 -0.77 -28.63 15.03
C LEU A 79 -1.11 -29.72 16.05
N ASP A 80 -1.65 -30.81 15.54
CA ASP A 80 -2.08 -31.99 16.28
C ASP A 80 -2.07 -33.21 15.36
N ARG A 81 -2.50 -34.35 15.90
CA ARG A 81 -2.30 -35.67 15.28
C ARG A 81 -3.22 -35.89 14.07
N TYR A 82 -4.29 -35.12 13.95
CA TYR A 82 -5.36 -35.30 12.97
C TYR A 82 -5.74 -33.97 12.30
N GLY A 83 -6.03 -33.98 11.00
CA GLY A 83 -6.36 -32.75 10.26
C GLY A 83 -7.59 -32.01 10.81
N SER A 84 -8.50 -32.74 11.45
CA SER A 84 -9.73 -32.23 12.10
C SER A 84 -9.49 -31.43 13.37
N GLU A 85 -8.26 -31.42 13.87
CA GLU A 85 -7.88 -30.67 15.05
C GLU A 85 -7.03 -29.43 14.64
N THR A 86 -6.39 -29.47 13.45
CA THR A 86 -5.52 -28.40 12.94
C THR A 86 -6.29 -27.13 12.56
N THR A 87 -5.98 -26.02 13.21
CA THR A 87 -6.57 -24.69 12.95
C THR A 87 -5.49 -23.61 12.89
N TRP A 88 -5.77 -22.52 12.16
CA TRP A 88 -4.90 -21.35 12.12
C TRP A 88 -5.70 -20.04 12.10
N SER A 89 -5.07 -18.99 12.63
CA SER A 89 -5.54 -17.60 12.53
C SER A 89 -4.38 -16.66 12.17
N ILE A 90 -4.71 -15.62 11.40
CA ILE A 90 -3.85 -14.46 11.12
C ILE A 90 -4.50 -13.29 11.82
N GLU A 91 -3.81 -12.74 12.81
CA GLU A 91 -4.33 -11.67 13.67
C GLU A 91 -3.34 -10.51 13.69
N ASP A 92 -3.80 -9.27 13.85
CA ASP A 92 -2.89 -8.18 14.20
C ASP A 92 -2.48 -8.17 15.67
N GLY A 93 -1.54 -7.29 16.02
CA GLY A 93 -1.17 -7.03 17.42
C GLY A 93 -2.30 -6.47 18.30
N GLY A 94 -3.43 -6.05 17.72
CA GLY A 94 -4.65 -5.64 18.42
C GLY A 94 -5.68 -6.78 18.59
N GLY A 95 -5.41 -7.97 18.04
CA GLY A 95 -6.30 -9.14 18.07
C GLY A 95 -7.37 -9.17 16.98
N ALA A 96 -7.34 -8.27 15.98
CA ALA A 96 -8.25 -8.35 14.84
C ALA A 96 -7.84 -9.49 13.91
N VAL A 97 -8.77 -10.40 13.61
CA VAL A 97 -8.53 -11.55 12.73
C VAL A 97 -8.73 -11.16 11.27
N TYR A 98 -7.69 -11.32 10.45
CA TYR A 98 -7.71 -11.06 9.00
C TYR A 98 -8.06 -12.30 8.18
N ALA A 99 -7.68 -13.48 8.67
CA ALA A 99 -8.03 -14.75 8.06
C ALA A 99 -7.93 -15.88 9.09
N SER A 100 -8.69 -16.94 8.86
CA SER A 100 -8.63 -18.17 9.64
C SER A 100 -8.96 -19.37 8.78
N GLY A 101 -8.58 -20.56 9.24
CA GLY A 101 -8.89 -21.80 8.55
C GLY A 101 -8.80 -23.02 9.44
N GLY A 102 -9.25 -24.14 8.88
CA GLY A 102 -9.50 -25.37 9.61
C GLY A 102 -10.81 -25.33 10.43
N PRO A 103 -11.16 -26.45 11.09
CA PRO A 103 -10.48 -27.74 11.01
C PRO A 103 -10.56 -28.38 9.62
N TYR A 104 -9.59 -29.22 9.28
CA TYR A 104 -9.50 -29.91 7.99
C TYR A 104 -9.97 -31.36 8.08
N THR A 105 -10.18 -32.04 6.95
CA THR A 105 -10.53 -33.47 6.98
C THR A 105 -9.33 -34.33 7.40
N ASP A 106 -9.56 -35.34 8.24
CA ASP A 106 -8.52 -36.30 8.61
C ASP A 106 -8.04 -37.11 7.40
N ALA A 107 -6.72 -37.31 7.32
CA ALA A 107 -6.17 -38.35 6.46
C ALA A 107 -6.56 -39.73 7.02
N ALA A 108 -6.79 -40.71 6.15
CA ALA A 108 -7.18 -42.06 6.54
C ALA A 108 -6.13 -42.83 7.37
N SER A 109 -4.91 -42.29 7.52
CA SER A 109 -3.83 -42.84 8.35
C SER A 109 -2.95 -41.74 8.98
N ASN A 110 -2.37 -42.06 10.14
CA ASN A 110 -1.39 -41.22 10.83
C ASN A 110 -0.09 -41.17 10.00
N GLY A 111 0.48 -39.98 9.80
CA GLY A 111 1.53 -39.70 8.81
C GLY A 111 2.68 -40.71 8.74
N GLU A 112 2.81 -41.38 7.60
CA GLU A 112 4.10 -41.89 7.11
C GLU A 112 4.80 -40.75 6.35
N TYR A 113 5.95 -40.31 6.87
CA TYR A 113 6.89 -39.46 6.14
C TYR A 113 7.78 -40.37 5.29
N PRO A 114 7.82 -40.26 3.95
CA PRO A 114 8.91 -40.84 3.19
C PRO A 114 10.18 -40.01 3.44
N GLN A 115 11.24 -40.69 3.89
CA GLN A 115 12.63 -40.21 3.82
C GLN A 115 13.08 -40.17 2.36
#